data_AF-A0A177EUC2-F1
#
_entry.id   AF-A0A177EUC2-F1
#
_cell.length_a   1.000
_cell.length_b   1.000
_cell.length_c   1.000
_cell.angle_alpha   90.00
_cell.angle_beta   90.00
_cell.angle_gamma   90.00
#
_symmetry.space_group_name_H-M   'P 1'
#
loop_
_entity.id
_entity.type
_entity.pdbx_description
1 polymer ?
#
loop_
_entity_poly.entity_id
_entity_poly.type
_entity_poly.pdbx_seq_one_letter_code
_entity_poly.pdbx_strand_id
1 'polypeptide(L)'
;MKVIPILAKTPLLRGHARPTLWHTDLHMGNIFVSDDDPTKIVGVIDWQFTSISPAFTQVRWLHFLEPLEDHQTGAIKPEPPADFEIMDPDEQAYALSQRDQALQQAKCYEVALAQRGRKAYFALTKVPDTLSRNWHRIELSGSCPITLSSEEMTAHETQLGEYRDWVQLRKYTQEILCSDEEGWVSPELDFEKVRAQERDLFGIYLRRQAPDTLEKDAKVFWFYPSV
;
A
#
# COMPACT_ATOMS: atom_id res chain seq x y z
N MET A 1 -6.33 -13.49 -22.52
CA MET A 1 -4.98 -13.23 -21.98
C MET A 1 -4.26 -14.56 -21.77
N LYS A 2 -3.12 -14.83 -22.45
CA LYS A 2 -2.40 -16.15 -22.39
C LYS A 2 -1.21 -16.18 -21.42
N VAL A 3 -0.99 -15.10 -20.67
CA VAL A 3 0.23 -14.90 -19.85
C VAL A 3 0.28 -15.84 -18.64
N ILE A 4 -0.80 -15.96 -17.86
CA ILE A 4 -0.82 -16.79 -16.64
C ILE A 4 -0.51 -18.26 -16.94
N PRO A 5 -1.10 -18.91 -17.97
CA PRO A 5 -0.71 -20.28 -18.35
C PRO A 5 0.75 -20.44 -18.77
N ILE A 6 1.37 -19.42 -19.37
CA ILE A 6 2.79 -19.46 -19.76
C ILE A 6 3.66 -19.40 -18.50
N LEU A 7 3.41 -18.43 -17.61
CA LEU A 7 4.11 -18.30 -16.33
C LEU A 7 3.95 -19.54 -15.46
N ALA A 8 2.76 -20.13 -15.42
CA ALA A 8 2.49 -21.36 -14.68
C ALA A 8 3.28 -22.57 -15.19
N LYS A 9 3.61 -22.61 -16.50
CA LYS A 9 4.37 -23.70 -17.11
C LYS A 9 5.88 -23.52 -16.98
N THR A 10 6.36 -22.28 -16.76
CA THR A 10 7.77 -21.95 -16.56
C THR A 10 8.34 -22.78 -15.40
N PRO A 11 9.43 -23.56 -15.61
CA PRO A 11 9.98 -24.45 -14.60
C PRO A 11 10.28 -23.78 -13.25
N LEU A 12 10.72 -22.51 -13.28
CA LEU A 12 11.06 -21.72 -12.09
C LEU A 12 9.83 -21.34 -11.25
N LEU A 13 8.64 -21.22 -11.86
CA LEU A 13 7.42 -20.76 -11.20
C LEU A 13 6.39 -21.87 -11.01
N ARG A 14 6.57 -23.02 -11.68
CA ARG A 14 5.66 -24.16 -11.63
C ARG A 14 5.34 -24.62 -10.20
N GLY A 15 6.33 -24.63 -9.31
CA GLY A 15 6.15 -24.97 -7.90
C GLY A 15 5.26 -24.01 -7.11
N HIS A 16 5.07 -22.79 -7.64
CA HIS A 16 4.30 -21.70 -7.06
C HIS A 16 3.02 -21.38 -7.85
N ALA A 17 2.73 -22.12 -8.92
CA ALA A 17 1.61 -21.90 -9.82
C ALA A 17 0.27 -22.50 -9.34
N ARG A 18 0.18 -22.93 -8.08
CA ARG A 18 -1.03 -23.55 -7.55
C ARG A 18 -2.19 -22.54 -7.51
N PRO A 19 -3.38 -22.91 -7.99
CA PRO A 19 -4.58 -22.09 -7.80
C PRO A 19 -4.76 -21.78 -6.31
N THR A 20 -4.77 -20.51 -5.97
CA THR A 20 -4.81 -20.01 -4.60
C THR A 20 -5.87 -18.93 -4.52
N LEU A 21 -6.77 -19.05 -3.54
CA LEU A 21 -7.67 -17.97 -3.15
C LEU A 21 -6.88 -17.04 -2.22
N TRP A 22 -6.81 -15.75 -2.54
CA TRP A 22 -6.05 -14.77 -1.75
C TRP A 22 -6.84 -13.47 -1.64
N HIS A 23 -7.02 -12.95 -0.43
CA HIS A 23 -7.68 -11.68 -0.19
C HIS A 23 -6.75 -10.53 -0.60
N THR A 24 -7.02 -9.88 -1.73
CA THR A 24 -6.12 -8.86 -2.28
C THR A 24 -6.27 -7.49 -1.65
N ASP A 25 -7.33 -7.26 -0.89
CA ASP A 25 -7.68 -5.97 -0.27
C ASP A 25 -7.88 -6.08 1.25
N LEU A 26 -6.94 -6.76 1.91
CA LEU A 26 -7.06 -7.02 3.35
C LEU A 26 -6.47 -5.85 4.16
N HIS A 27 -7.33 -4.89 4.51
CA HIS A 27 -7.06 -3.78 5.43
C HIS A 27 -7.79 -3.97 6.77
N MET A 28 -7.55 -3.08 7.74
CA MET A 28 -8.11 -3.22 9.10
C MET A 28 -9.66 -3.23 9.11
N GLY A 29 -10.31 -2.45 8.24
CA GLY A 29 -11.77 -2.43 8.11
C GLY A 29 -12.39 -3.76 7.66
N ASN A 30 -11.60 -4.63 7.04
CA ASN A 30 -12.03 -5.95 6.57
C ASN A 30 -11.74 -7.09 7.56
N ILE A 31 -11.23 -6.78 8.76
CA ILE A 31 -10.86 -7.76 9.80
C ILE A 31 -11.68 -7.52 11.06
N PHE A 32 -12.48 -8.50 11.45
CA PHE A 32 -13.18 -8.48 12.74
C PHE A 32 -12.38 -9.26 13.78
N VAL A 33 -12.22 -8.67 14.97
CA VAL A 33 -11.57 -9.30 16.13
C VAL A 33 -12.57 -9.54 17.26
N SER A 34 -12.23 -10.44 18.17
CA SER A 34 -13.09 -10.78 19.31
C SER A 34 -13.09 -9.64 20.35
N ASP A 35 -14.28 -9.29 20.85
CA ASP A 35 -14.42 -8.30 21.95
C ASP A 35 -13.69 -8.77 23.23
N ASP A 36 -13.76 -10.06 23.54
CA ASP A 36 -13.08 -10.64 24.71
C ASP A 36 -11.56 -10.78 24.55
N ASP A 37 -11.06 -10.89 23.32
CA ASP A 37 -9.65 -11.17 23.01
C ASP A 37 -9.28 -10.59 21.64
N PRO A 38 -8.81 -9.33 21.58
CA PRO A 38 -8.47 -8.65 20.33
C PRO A 38 -7.35 -9.32 19.51
N THR A 39 -6.66 -10.32 20.07
CA THR A 39 -5.65 -11.10 19.32
C THR A 39 -6.26 -12.17 18.42
N LYS A 40 -7.57 -12.43 18.55
CA LYS A 40 -8.30 -13.43 17.77
C LYS A 40 -9.12 -12.77 16.67
N ILE A 41 -8.80 -13.11 15.43
CA ILE A 41 -9.62 -12.78 14.26
C ILE A 41 -10.86 -13.68 14.28
N VAL A 42 -12.04 -13.08 14.33
CA VAL A 42 -13.34 -13.77 14.32
C VAL A 42 -13.99 -13.75 12.94
N GLY A 43 -13.58 -12.83 12.06
CA GLY A 43 -14.14 -12.73 10.72
C GLY A 43 -13.25 -11.95 9.76
N VAL A 44 -13.32 -12.32 8.48
CA VAL A 44 -12.77 -11.55 7.36
C VAL A 44 -13.87 -11.38 6.34
N ILE A 45 -14.18 -10.14 5.96
CA ILE A 45 -15.25 -9.79 5.03
C ILE A 45 -14.68 -9.34 3.68
N ASP A 46 -15.54 -8.79 2.82
CA ASP A 46 -15.14 -8.11 1.58
C ASP A 46 -14.40 -8.99 0.55
N TRP A 47 -14.80 -10.25 0.46
CA TRP A 47 -14.30 -11.20 -0.54
C TRP A 47 -14.77 -10.92 -1.97
N GLN A 48 -15.59 -9.88 -2.18
CA GLN A 48 -16.02 -9.45 -3.51
C GLN A 48 -14.79 -9.09 -4.35
N PHE A 49 -14.83 -9.42 -5.65
CA PHE A 49 -13.70 -9.28 -6.57
C PHE A 49 -12.47 -10.18 -6.32
N THR A 50 -12.52 -11.09 -5.34
CA THR A 50 -11.45 -12.10 -5.17
C THR A 50 -11.47 -13.10 -6.34
N SER A 51 -10.28 -13.47 -6.82
CA SER A 51 -10.11 -14.47 -7.89
C SER A 51 -9.31 -15.69 -7.41
N ILE A 52 -9.43 -16.80 -8.12
CA ILE A 52 -8.54 -17.95 -7.93
C ILE A 52 -7.45 -17.87 -9.00
N SER A 53 -6.23 -17.52 -8.59
CA SER A 53 -5.05 -17.44 -9.44
C SER A 53 -3.81 -17.95 -8.71
N PRO A 54 -2.66 -18.14 -9.38
CA PRO A 54 -1.41 -18.43 -8.67
C PRO A 54 -1.10 -17.40 -7.58
N ALA A 55 -0.54 -17.84 -6.45
CA ALA A 55 -0.20 -16.93 -5.34
C ALA A 55 0.71 -15.77 -5.80
N PHE A 56 1.64 -16.04 -6.72
CA PHE A 56 2.57 -15.02 -7.22
C PHE A 56 1.95 -13.92 -8.09
N THR A 57 0.67 -14.05 -8.49
CA THR A 57 -0.04 -12.97 -9.19
C THR A 57 -0.94 -12.15 -8.27
N GLN A 58 -1.04 -12.53 -6.98
CA GLN A 58 -2.04 -11.98 -6.05
C GLN A 58 -1.46 -11.56 -4.70
N VAL A 59 -0.39 -12.22 -4.25
CA VAL A 59 0.27 -11.95 -2.98
C VAL A 59 0.81 -10.53 -2.96
N ARG A 60 0.46 -9.80 -1.90
CA ARG A 60 0.84 -8.41 -1.62
C ARG A 60 1.16 -8.26 -0.14
N TRP A 61 1.80 -7.17 0.22
CA TRP A 61 1.82 -6.73 1.61
C TRP A 61 0.41 -6.36 2.05
N LEU A 62 0.08 -6.61 3.33
CA LEU A 62 -1.13 -6.04 3.92
C LEU A 62 -0.91 -4.53 4.02
N HIS A 63 -1.92 -3.73 3.72
CA HIS A 63 -1.74 -2.29 3.59
C HIS A 63 -1.18 -1.64 4.86
N PHE A 64 -1.70 -2.05 6.03
CA PHE A 64 -1.20 -1.63 7.34
C PHE A 64 0.15 -2.26 7.77
N LEU A 65 0.71 -3.17 6.96
CA LEU A 65 2.04 -3.77 7.15
C LEU A 65 2.95 -3.45 5.96
N GLU A 66 2.55 -2.51 5.10
CA GLU A 66 3.30 -2.19 3.91
C GLU A 66 4.63 -1.57 4.34
N PRO A 67 5.76 -2.14 3.90
CA PRO A 67 7.05 -1.63 4.29
C PRO A 67 7.31 -0.24 3.72
N LEU A 68 8.08 0.57 4.44
CA LEU A 68 8.62 1.83 3.94
C LEU A 68 9.47 1.60 2.66
N GLU A 69 9.60 2.63 1.82
CA GLU A 69 10.28 2.53 0.51
C GLU A 69 11.73 2.01 0.58
N ASP A 70 12.40 2.19 1.72
CA ASP A 70 13.78 1.74 1.98
C ASP A 70 13.88 0.31 2.52
N HIS A 71 12.77 -0.42 2.63
CA HIS A 71 12.76 -1.75 3.21
C HIS A 71 13.51 -2.78 2.35
N GLN A 72 14.52 -3.39 2.96
CA GLN A 72 15.24 -4.51 2.38
C GLN A 72 14.74 -5.84 2.96
N THR A 73 14.35 -6.76 2.08
CA THR A 73 13.95 -8.12 2.47
C THR A 73 15.12 -8.90 3.10
N GLY A 74 14.85 -9.69 4.14
CA GLY A 74 15.88 -10.47 4.86
C GLY A 74 16.34 -9.84 6.17
N ALA A 75 17.33 -10.43 6.84
CA ALA A 75 17.78 -10.04 8.18
C ALA A 75 18.67 -8.78 8.18
N ILE A 76 18.13 -7.67 7.68
CA ILE A 76 18.82 -6.39 7.54
C ILE A 76 18.22 -5.41 8.55
N LYS A 77 19.09 -4.72 9.30
CA LYS A 77 18.70 -3.67 10.24
C LYS A 77 18.58 -2.34 9.49
N PRO A 78 17.44 -1.64 9.55
CA PRO A 78 17.27 -0.36 8.84
C PRO A 78 18.01 0.81 9.52
N GLU A 79 18.48 1.75 8.71
CA GLU A 79 19.18 2.98 9.14
C GLU A 79 18.23 4.20 9.13
N PRO A 80 18.46 5.21 9.99
CA PRO A 80 17.58 6.38 10.07
C PRO A 80 17.61 7.23 8.79
N PRO A 81 16.61 8.11 8.58
CA PRO A 81 16.56 9.03 7.44
C PRO A 81 17.84 9.87 7.33
N ALA A 82 18.22 10.26 6.11
CA ALA A 82 19.45 11.02 5.85
C ALA A 82 19.44 12.43 6.48
N ASP A 83 18.27 12.97 6.75
CA ASP A 83 18.00 14.26 7.39
C ASP A 83 17.70 14.14 8.89
N PHE A 84 17.87 12.96 9.49
CA PHE A 84 17.59 12.73 10.91
C PHE A 84 18.36 13.70 11.82
N GLU A 85 19.62 14.03 11.50
CA GLU A 85 20.44 14.93 12.33
C GLU A 85 20.01 16.40 12.31
N ILE A 86 19.16 16.79 11.35
CA ILE A 86 18.66 18.17 11.18
C ILE A 86 17.18 18.33 11.58
N MET A 87 16.48 17.24 11.91
CA MET A 87 15.14 17.27 12.51
C MET A 87 15.17 17.79 13.94
N ASP A 88 14.06 18.36 14.42
CA ASP A 88 13.95 18.72 15.83
C ASP A 88 13.82 17.48 16.73
N PRO A 89 14.10 17.58 18.05
CA PRO A 89 14.11 16.42 18.94
C PRO A 89 12.78 15.66 19.05
N ASP A 90 11.64 16.35 18.94
CA ASP A 90 10.32 15.73 19.00
C ASP A 90 9.99 15.05 17.66
N GLU A 91 10.35 15.68 16.54
CA GLU A 91 10.31 15.09 15.19
C GLU A 91 11.21 13.86 15.08
N GLN A 92 12.43 13.89 15.63
CA GLN A 92 13.34 12.76 15.70
C GLN A 92 12.74 11.59 16.49
N ALA A 93 12.16 11.88 17.66
CA ALA A 93 11.55 10.86 18.51
C ALA A 93 10.31 10.23 17.82
N TYR A 94 9.48 11.04 17.19
CA TYR A 94 8.31 10.58 16.43
C TYR A 94 8.72 9.76 15.20
N ALA A 95 9.68 10.26 14.41
CA ALA A 95 10.20 9.57 13.22
C ALA A 95 10.82 8.23 13.59
N LEU A 96 11.62 8.15 14.67
CA LEU A 96 12.15 6.88 15.17
C LEU A 96 11.03 5.95 15.62
N SER A 97 10.05 6.43 16.38
CA SER A 97 8.95 5.60 16.88
C SER A 97 8.14 4.99 15.73
N GLN A 98 7.70 5.82 14.78
CA GLN A 98 6.89 5.37 13.65
C GLN A 98 7.67 4.45 12.71
N ARG A 99 8.93 4.81 12.42
CA ARG A 99 9.81 4.00 11.58
C ARG A 99 10.10 2.66 12.25
N ASP A 100 10.48 2.66 13.54
CA ASP A 100 10.78 1.43 14.27
C ASP A 100 9.53 0.54 14.38
N GLN A 101 8.34 1.12 14.57
CA GLN A 101 7.09 0.37 14.60
C GLN A 101 6.73 -0.24 13.24
N ALA A 102 6.70 0.56 12.17
CA ALA A 102 6.38 0.08 10.82
C ALA A 102 7.40 -0.97 10.33
N LEU A 103 8.69 -0.73 10.59
CA LEU A 103 9.74 -1.69 10.28
C LEU A 103 9.60 -2.98 11.10
N GLN A 104 9.36 -2.88 12.42
CA GLN A 104 9.13 -4.05 13.26
C GLN A 104 7.92 -4.85 12.79
N GLN A 105 6.81 -4.20 12.48
CA GLN A 105 5.58 -4.85 12.01
C GLN A 105 5.80 -5.55 10.66
N ALA A 106 6.41 -4.87 9.68
CA ALA A 106 6.75 -5.46 8.39
C ALA A 106 7.72 -6.65 8.54
N LYS A 107 8.72 -6.55 9.44
CA LYS A 107 9.67 -7.65 9.69
C LYS A 107 9.05 -8.83 10.42
N CYS A 108 8.22 -8.57 11.41
CA CYS A 108 7.46 -9.61 12.10
C CYS A 108 6.54 -10.34 11.11
N TYR A 109 5.89 -9.60 10.20
CA TYR A 109 5.08 -10.20 9.15
C TYR A 109 5.91 -11.01 8.15
N GLU A 110 7.06 -10.51 7.70
CA GLU A 110 7.99 -11.24 6.84
C GLU A 110 8.42 -12.56 7.48
N VAL A 111 8.83 -12.52 8.75
CA VAL A 111 9.24 -13.69 9.53
C VAL A 111 8.07 -14.65 9.71
N ALA A 112 6.88 -14.15 10.03
CA ALA A 112 5.67 -14.96 10.16
C ALA A 112 5.30 -15.65 8.83
N LEU A 113 5.39 -14.94 7.70
CA LEU A 113 5.21 -15.51 6.37
C LEU A 113 6.28 -16.56 6.06
N ALA A 114 7.55 -16.33 6.38
CA ALA A 114 8.62 -17.29 6.17
C ALA A 114 8.45 -18.56 7.03
N GLN A 115 7.91 -18.42 8.24
CA GLN A 115 7.68 -19.54 9.16
C GLN A 115 6.41 -20.32 8.83
N ARG A 116 5.29 -19.62 8.66
CA ARG A 116 3.93 -20.21 8.57
C ARG A 116 3.40 -20.33 7.14
N GLY A 117 3.90 -19.50 6.23
CA GLY A 117 3.39 -19.34 4.88
C GLY A 117 4.46 -19.34 3.80
N ARG A 118 5.44 -20.27 3.86
CA ARG A 118 6.62 -20.29 2.97
C ARG A 118 6.31 -20.02 1.50
N LYS A 119 5.23 -20.60 0.96
CA LYS A 119 4.84 -20.39 -0.44
C LYS A 119 4.45 -18.94 -0.74
N ALA A 120 3.73 -18.30 0.17
CA ALA A 120 3.37 -16.89 0.08
C ALA A 120 4.61 -16.01 0.27
N TYR A 121 5.50 -16.34 1.22
CA TYR A 121 6.78 -15.65 1.36
C TYR A 121 7.63 -15.70 0.07
N PHE A 122 7.78 -16.87 -0.54
CA PHE A 122 8.50 -17.01 -1.82
C PHE A 122 7.81 -16.24 -2.95
N ALA A 123 6.48 -16.28 -3.00
CA ALA A 123 5.69 -15.53 -3.98
C ALA A 123 5.88 -14.01 -3.84
N LEU A 124 5.92 -13.50 -2.61
CA LEU A 124 6.10 -12.07 -2.32
C LEU A 124 7.53 -11.60 -2.61
N THR A 125 8.54 -12.39 -2.21
CA THR A 125 9.93 -11.89 -2.14
C THR A 125 10.86 -12.38 -3.24
N LYS A 126 10.59 -13.54 -3.85
CA LYS A 126 11.52 -14.18 -4.81
C LYS A 126 10.98 -14.24 -6.22
N VAL A 127 9.66 -14.31 -6.40
CA VAL A 127 9.06 -14.39 -7.74
C VAL A 127 9.28 -13.11 -8.57
N PRO A 128 9.13 -11.88 -8.04
CA PRO A 128 9.42 -10.66 -8.80
C PRO A 128 10.86 -10.63 -9.35
N ASP A 129 11.85 -10.90 -8.50
CA ASP A 129 13.26 -11.00 -8.89
C ASP A 129 13.50 -12.09 -9.94
N THR A 130 12.88 -13.26 -9.74
CA THR A 130 13.01 -14.41 -10.64
C THR A 130 12.43 -14.09 -12.01
N LEU A 131 11.27 -13.42 -12.06
CA LEU A 131 10.63 -12.95 -13.29
C LEU A 131 11.51 -11.92 -14.01
N SER A 132 11.98 -10.91 -13.28
CA SER A 132 12.83 -9.83 -13.83
C SER A 132 14.11 -10.41 -14.47
N ARG A 133 14.85 -11.25 -13.73
CA ARG A 133 16.12 -11.83 -14.22
C ARG A 133 15.94 -12.82 -15.37
N ASN A 134 14.81 -13.50 -15.45
CA ASN A 134 14.57 -14.55 -16.44
C ASN A 134 13.58 -14.15 -17.53
N TRP A 135 13.19 -12.87 -17.62
CA TRP A 135 12.17 -12.39 -18.55
C TRP A 135 12.41 -12.84 -20.00
N HIS A 136 13.65 -12.74 -20.47
CA HIS A 136 14.09 -13.18 -21.81
C HIS A 136 13.94 -14.69 -22.09
N ARG A 137 13.83 -15.52 -21.03
CA ARG A 137 13.67 -16.98 -21.11
C ARG A 137 12.22 -17.42 -20.98
N ILE A 138 11.34 -16.50 -20.57
CA ILE A 138 9.91 -16.76 -20.54
C ILE A 138 9.43 -16.58 -21.97
N GLU A 139 8.91 -17.65 -22.57
CA GLU A 139 8.36 -17.66 -23.94
C GLU A 139 7.05 -16.83 -24.04
N LEU A 140 7.07 -15.59 -23.57
CA LEU A 140 6.08 -14.57 -23.90
C LEU A 140 6.40 -14.09 -25.33
N SER A 141 6.25 -14.97 -26.31
CA SER A 141 6.49 -14.64 -27.71
C SER A 141 5.40 -13.69 -28.21
N GLY A 142 5.81 -12.50 -28.64
CA GLY A 142 4.96 -11.40 -29.13
C GLY A 142 5.48 -10.04 -28.64
N SER A 143 5.10 -8.96 -29.32
CA SER A 143 5.19 -7.61 -28.74
C SER A 143 4.26 -7.51 -27.53
N CYS A 144 4.57 -6.64 -26.57
CA CYS A 144 3.67 -6.38 -25.44
C CYS A 144 2.26 -6.08 -25.98
N PRO A 145 1.20 -6.78 -25.54
CA PRO A 145 -0.17 -6.53 -26.02
C PRO A 145 -0.69 -5.16 -25.58
N ILE A 146 -0.01 -4.52 -24.62
CA ILE A 146 -0.20 -3.12 -24.23
C ILE A 146 0.92 -2.35 -24.95
N THR A 147 0.59 -1.78 -26.10
CA THR A 147 1.44 -0.78 -26.77
C THR A 147 0.85 0.59 -26.47
N LEU A 148 1.53 1.36 -25.62
CA LEU A 148 1.20 2.76 -25.42
C LEU A 148 1.93 3.59 -26.47
N SER A 149 1.21 4.52 -27.09
CA SER A 149 1.81 5.58 -27.89
C SER A 149 2.62 6.54 -27.00
N SER A 150 3.53 7.31 -27.59
CA SER A 150 4.31 8.31 -26.85
C SER A 150 3.41 9.36 -26.16
N GLU A 151 2.27 9.70 -26.77
CA GLU A 151 1.28 10.60 -26.18
C GLU A 151 0.61 9.97 -24.94
N GLU A 152 0.19 8.70 -25.02
CA GLU A 152 -0.40 7.98 -23.88
C GLU A 152 0.59 7.78 -22.74
N MET A 153 1.87 7.53 -23.05
CA MET A 153 2.92 7.43 -22.03
C MET A 153 3.12 8.77 -21.30
N THR A 154 3.20 9.88 -22.05
CA THR A 154 3.35 11.21 -21.47
C THR A 154 2.14 11.60 -20.62
N ALA A 155 0.92 11.33 -21.10
CA ALA A 155 -0.30 11.57 -20.34
C ALA A 155 -0.33 10.75 -19.05
N HIS A 156 0.07 9.47 -19.11
CA HIS A 156 0.13 8.60 -17.95
C HIS A 156 1.17 9.05 -16.93
N GLU A 157 2.35 9.49 -17.36
CA GLU A 157 3.38 10.03 -16.47
C GLU A 157 2.89 11.27 -15.72
N THR A 158 2.22 12.19 -16.42
CA THR A 158 1.60 13.37 -15.80
C THR A 158 0.53 12.97 -14.78
N GLN A 159 -0.41 12.11 -15.16
CA GLN A 159 -1.48 11.63 -14.28
C GLN A 159 -0.94 10.86 -13.06
N LEU A 160 0.12 10.07 -13.24
CA LEU A 160 0.77 9.35 -12.16
C LEU A 160 1.46 10.31 -11.19
N GLY A 161 2.06 11.40 -11.69
CA GLY A 161 2.59 12.48 -10.87
C GLY A 161 1.51 13.15 -10.03
N GLU A 162 0.41 13.58 -10.66
CA GLU A 162 -0.75 14.17 -9.97
C GLU A 162 -1.34 13.22 -8.92
N TYR A 163 -1.46 11.93 -9.24
CA TYR A 163 -1.93 10.92 -8.29
C TYR A 163 -0.97 10.74 -7.10
N ARG A 164 0.35 10.73 -7.34
CA ARG A 164 1.35 10.63 -6.26
C ARG A 164 1.29 11.83 -5.34
N ASP A 165 1.20 13.04 -5.90
CA ASP A 165 1.05 14.27 -5.12
C ASP A 165 -0.24 14.23 -4.28
N TRP A 166 -1.33 13.71 -4.85
CA TRP A 166 -2.60 13.52 -4.15
C TRP A 166 -2.50 12.50 -3.01
N VAL A 167 -1.88 11.34 -3.24
CA VAL A 167 -1.65 10.31 -2.20
C VAL A 167 -0.78 10.85 -1.07
N GLN A 168 0.26 11.62 -1.41
CA GLN A 168 1.15 12.23 -0.42
C GLN A 168 0.42 13.27 0.43
N LEU A 169 -0.40 14.11 -0.19
CA LEU A 169 -1.24 15.08 0.52
C LEU A 169 -2.23 14.39 1.46
N ARG A 170 -2.83 13.27 1.02
CA ARG A 170 -3.72 12.44 1.84
C ARG A 170 -3.02 11.93 3.08
N LYS A 171 -1.84 11.33 2.90
CA LYS A 171 -1.04 10.77 3.99
C LYS A 171 -0.71 11.82 5.04
N TYR A 172 -0.20 12.98 4.63
CA TYR A 172 0.10 14.08 5.57
C TYR A 172 -1.15 14.59 6.28
N THR A 173 -2.29 14.64 5.59
CA THR A 173 -3.55 15.06 6.18
C THR A 173 -4.02 14.05 7.24
N GLN A 174 -3.89 12.75 6.98
CA GLN A 174 -4.22 11.70 7.96
C GLN A 174 -3.30 11.75 9.19
N GLU A 175 -2.00 11.97 8.99
CA GLU A 175 -1.03 12.13 10.08
C GLU A 175 -1.34 13.35 10.95
N ILE A 176 -1.70 14.49 10.34
CA ILE A 176 -2.06 15.72 11.08
C ILE A 176 -3.36 15.54 11.88
N LEU A 177 -4.34 14.84 11.31
CA LEU A 177 -5.66 14.65 11.91
C LEU A 177 -5.73 13.44 12.86
N CYS A 178 -4.66 12.64 12.92
CA CYS A 178 -4.64 11.35 13.61
C CYS A 178 -5.82 10.45 13.19
N SER A 179 -6.18 10.49 11.91
CA SER A 179 -7.27 9.71 11.35
C SER A 179 -6.77 8.52 10.56
N ASP A 180 -7.58 7.47 10.46
CA ASP A 180 -7.26 6.31 9.63
C ASP A 180 -7.52 6.55 8.14
N GLU A 181 -7.37 5.50 7.34
CA GLU A 181 -7.58 5.51 5.90
C GLU A 181 -9.01 5.89 5.48
N GLU A 182 -10.00 5.61 6.33
CA GLU A 182 -11.41 5.88 6.10
C GLU A 182 -11.85 7.23 6.68
N GLY A 183 -10.95 7.95 7.35
CA GLY A 183 -11.23 9.21 8.02
C GLY A 183 -11.83 9.06 9.40
N TRP A 184 -11.73 7.86 10.00
CA TRP A 184 -12.13 7.64 11.37
C TRP A 184 -11.14 8.31 12.33
N VAL A 185 -11.66 8.89 13.40
CA VAL A 185 -10.90 9.62 14.43
C VAL A 185 -11.21 8.99 15.78
N SER A 186 -10.17 8.80 16.61
CA SER A 186 -10.33 8.23 17.95
C SER A 186 -11.34 9.02 18.80
N PRO A 187 -12.26 8.35 19.52
CA PRO A 187 -13.17 9.00 20.47
C PRO A 187 -12.45 9.75 21.60
N GLU A 188 -11.17 9.48 21.82
CA GLU A 188 -10.33 10.17 22.81
C GLU A 188 -9.91 11.57 22.34
N LEU A 189 -10.02 11.86 21.04
CA LEU A 189 -9.71 13.15 20.44
C LEU A 189 -10.95 14.05 20.37
N ASP A 190 -10.74 15.36 20.45
CA ASP A 190 -11.79 16.36 20.30
C ASP A 190 -12.18 16.49 18.82
N PHE A 191 -13.24 15.77 18.44
CA PHE A 191 -13.69 15.69 17.05
C PHE A 191 -14.00 17.05 16.41
N GLU A 192 -14.51 18.03 17.17
CA GLU A 192 -14.79 19.36 16.61
C GLU A 192 -13.50 20.12 16.27
N LYS A 193 -12.42 19.90 17.04
CA LYS A 193 -11.10 20.44 16.70
C LYS A 193 -10.51 19.78 15.46
N VAL A 194 -10.61 18.46 15.37
CA VAL A 194 -10.13 17.70 14.19
C VAL A 194 -10.88 18.16 12.94
N ARG A 195 -12.21 18.34 13.03
CA ARG A 195 -13.03 18.89 11.93
C ARG A 195 -12.68 20.35 11.59
N ALA A 196 -12.26 21.16 12.55
CA ALA A 196 -11.78 22.52 12.26
C ALA A 196 -10.45 22.49 11.51
N GLN A 197 -9.50 21.64 11.93
CA GLN A 197 -8.21 21.46 11.26
C GLN A 197 -8.37 20.91 9.84
N GLU A 198 -9.27 19.96 9.64
CA GLU A 198 -9.59 19.41 8.32
C GLU A 198 -10.05 20.51 7.36
N ARG A 199 -10.94 21.42 7.81
CA ARG A 199 -11.39 22.57 7.01
C ARG A 199 -10.25 23.52 6.65
N ASP A 200 -9.31 23.74 7.57
CA ASP A 200 -8.14 24.58 7.32
C ASP A 200 -7.22 23.95 6.26
N LEU A 201 -6.98 22.63 6.34
CA LEU A 201 -6.20 21.87 5.36
C LEU A 201 -6.86 21.88 3.99
N PHE A 202 -8.18 21.69 3.91
CA PHE A 202 -8.92 21.80 2.65
C PHE A 202 -8.81 23.21 2.05
N GLY A 203 -8.85 24.25 2.90
CA GLY A 203 -8.62 25.63 2.46
C GLY A 203 -7.22 25.87 1.88
N ILE A 204 -6.19 25.18 2.39
CA ILE A 204 -4.83 25.21 1.83
C ILE A 204 -4.79 24.49 0.48
N TYR A 205 -5.44 23.32 0.36
CA TYR A 205 -5.55 22.56 -0.89
C TYR A 205 -6.19 23.40 -2.00
N LEU A 206 -7.34 24.04 -1.72
CA LEU A 206 -8.01 24.93 -2.68
C LEU A 206 -7.08 26.02 -3.19
N ARG A 207 -6.35 26.69 -2.29
CA ARG A 207 -5.46 27.80 -2.69
C ARG A 207 -4.26 27.35 -3.51
N ARG A 208 -3.74 26.14 -3.27
CA ARG A 208 -2.46 25.70 -3.84
C ARG A 208 -2.61 24.77 -5.05
N GLN A 209 -3.56 23.86 -5.00
CA GLN A 209 -3.71 22.80 -6.00
C GLN A 209 -4.98 22.90 -6.83
N ALA A 210 -6.01 23.60 -6.34
CA ALA A 210 -7.26 23.79 -7.07
C ALA A 210 -7.72 25.27 -7.12
N PRO A 211 -6.83 26.24 -7.44
CA PRO A 211 -7.12 27.67 -7.28
C PRO A 211 -8.27 28.18 -8.15
N ASP A 212 -8.46 27.57 -9.32
CA ASP A 212 -9.50 27.93 -10.29
C ASP A 212 -10.73 26.99 -10.24
N THR A 213 -10.76 26.08 -9.28
CA THR A 213 -11.85 25.09 -9.14
C THR A 213 -12.87 25.57 -8.11
N LEU A 214 -14.15 25.44 -8.41
CA LEU A 214 -15.20 25.74 -7.43
C LEU A 214 -15.09 24.77 -6.24
N GLU A 215 -15.34 25.26 -5.03
CA GLU A 215 -15.24 24.46 -3.80
C GLU A 215 -15.97 23.12 -3.90
N LYS A 216 -17.17 23.13 -4.48
CA LYS A 216 -18.00 21.93 -4.69
C LYS A 216 -17.34 20.87 -5.58
N ASP A 217 -16.55 21.30 -6.56
CA ASP A 217 -15.92 20.43 -7.56
C ASP A 217 -14.57 19.94 -7.01
N ALA A 218 -13.86 20.80 -6.25
CA ALA A 218 -12.66 20.42 -5.52
C ALA A 218 -12.95 19.41 -4.39
N LYS A 219 -14.12 19.48 -3.75
CA LYS A 219 -14.57 18.51 -2.75
C LYS A 219 -14.69 17.08 -3.28
N VAL A 220 -14.94 16.89 -4.59
CA VAL A 220 -14.97 15.56 -5.22
C VAL A 220 -13.61 14.87 -5.13
N PHE A 221 -12.53 15.66 -5.18
CA PHE A 221 -11.16 15.18 -5.11
C PHE A 221 -10.58 15.26 -3.69
N TRP A 222 -11.37 15.67 -2.70
CA TRP A 222 -10.94 15.69 -1.32
C TRP A 222 -11.16 14.33 -0.65
N PHE A 223 -10.27 13.98 0.29
CA PHE A 223 -10.19 12.64 0.86
C PHE A 223 -11.39 12.26 1.73
N TYR A 224 -12.03 13.26 2.35
CA TYR A 224 -13.14 13.05 3.26
C TYR A 224 -14.47 13.42 2.62
N PRO A 225 -15.47 12.52 2.69
CA PRO A 225 -16.80 12.81 2.17
C PRO A 225 -17.44 13.94 2.99
N SER A 226 -18.24 14.76 2.31
CA SER A 226 -19.04 15.79 2.98
C SER A 226 -20.16 15.11 3.79
N VAL A 227 -20.04 15.13 5.12
CA VAL A 227 -21.11 14.71 6.05
C VAL A 227 -22.05 15.87 6.32
#